data_AF-A0AAD4JRQ1-F1
#
_entry.id   AF-A0AAD4JRQ1-F1
#
_cell.length_a   1.000
_cell.length_b   1.000
_cell.length_c   1.000
_cell.angle_alpha   90.00
_cell.angle_beta   90.00
_cell.angle_gamma   90.00
#
_symmetry.space_group_name_H-M   'P 1'
#
loop_
_entity.id
_entity.type
_entity.pdbx_description
1 polymer ?
#
loop_
_entity_poly.entity_id
_entity_poly.type
_entity_poly.pdbx_seq_one_letter_code
_entity_poly.pdbx_strand_id
1 'polypeptide(L)'
;MKVVLLIFIVCSLYEFVLGAINMETYRSKQQECFKELKIPQAEAEHVSKDKLVSVPSEPFKCFHNCLYTKLGLFAKDKINVAAVIPFAHMRFSKVPVDAIKKKLKICNETSPITCEVVFDYETCLGISLHK
;
A
#
# COMPACT_ATOMS: atom_id res chain seq x y z
N MET A 1 41.45 -5.75 -11.80
CA MET A 1 40.56 -4.63 -11.38
C MET A 1 39.22 -4.72 -12.12
N LYS A 2 38.41 -5.76 -11.85
CA LYS A 2 37.08 -5.95 -12.50
C LYS A 2 35.94 -6.18 -11.48
N VAL A 3 36.29 -6.42 -10.21
CA VAL A 3 35.33 -6.73 -9.13
C VAL A 3 34.77 -5.46 -8.48
N VAL A 4 35.55 -4.37 -8.46
CA VAL A 4 35.14 -3.09 -7.82
C VAL A 4 34.00 -2.39 -8.59
N LEU A 5 33.94 -2.56 -9.92
CA LEU A 5 32.94 -1.92 -10.77
C LEU A 5 31.55 -2.58 -10.64
N LEU A 6 31.49 -3.88 -10.33
CA LEU A 6 30.24 -4.61 -10.11
C LEU A 6 29.58 -4.23 -8.78
N ILE A 7 30.37 -3.91 -7.76
CA ILE A 7 29.86 -3.53 -6.43
C ILE A 7 29.19 -2.14 -6.47
N PHE A 8 29.72 -1.20 -7.26
CA PHE A 8 29.12 0.12 -7.41
C PHE A 8 27.76 0.11 -8.12
N ILE A 9 27.55 -0.81 -9.08
CA ILE A 9 26.28 -0.96 -9.81
C ILE A 9 25.21 -1.60 -8.91
N VAL A 10 25.60 -2.50 -8.00
CA VAL A 10 24.66 -3.11 -7.05
C VAL A 10 24.28 -2.13 -5.93
N CYS A 11 25.20 -1.27 -5.48
CA CYS A 11 24.88 -0.26 -4.47
C CYS A 11 24.02 0.91 -5.00
N SER A 12 24.16 1.29 -6.28
CA SER A 12 23.29 2.33 -6.87
C SER A 12 21.85 1.86 -7.15
N LEU A 13 21.59 0.55 -7.08
CA LEU A 13 20.24 -0.01 -7.06
C LEU A 13 19.66 -0.15 -5.64
N TYR A 14 20.47 0.02 -4.59
CA TYR A 14 19.97 -0.05 -3.21
C TYR A 14 19.40 1.29 -2.71
N GLU A 15 19.74 2.40 -3.38
CA GLU A 15 19.03 3.67 -3.25
C GLU A 15 17.80 3.72 -4.16
N PHE A 16 17.11 2.59 -4.35
CA PHE A 16 15.87 2.55 -5.11
C PHE A 16 14.80 3.39 -4.42
N VAL A 17 14.80 4.67 -4.77
CA VAL A 17 13.61 5.44 -5.10
C VAL A 17 12.60 5.45 -3.95
N LEU A 18 12.86 6.27 -2.92
CA LEU A 18 11.80 7.08 -2.33
C LEU A 18 11.37 8.17 -3.34
N GLY A 19 11.13 7.77 -4.59
CA GLY A 19 10.39 8.58 -5.54
C GLY A 19 8.98 8.69 -5.00
N ALA A 20 8.43 9.90 -4.98
CA ALA A 20 7.08 10.13 -4.51
C ALA A 20 6.13 9.11 -5.17
N ILE A 21 5.42 8.33 -4.36
CA ILE A 21 4.44 7.36 -4.85
C ILE A 21 3.41 8.16 -5.65
N ASN A 22 3.43 8.00 -6.97
CA ASN A 22 2.51 8.67 -7.88
C ASN A 22 1.40 7.70 -8.31
N MET A 23 0.35 8.24 -8.93
CA MET A 23 -0.81 7.44 -9.35
C MET A 23 -0.46 6.34 -10.37
N GLU A 24 0.56 6.54 -11.19
CA GLU A 24 1.01 5.55 -12.18
C GLU A 24 1.71 4.37 -11.49
N THR A 25 2.65 4.66 -10.59
CA THR A 25 3.32 3.65 -9.76
C THR A 25 2.30 2.88 -8.93
N TYR A 26 1.34 3.57 -8.31
CA TYR A 26 0.25 2.95 -7.58
C TYR A 26 -0.52 1.95 -8.46
N ARG A 27 -1.03 2.39 -9.62
CA ARG A 27 -1.79 1.52 -10.54
C ARG A 27 -0.97 0.33 -11.02
N SER A 28 0.30 0.55 -11.34
CA SER A 28 1.22 -0.53 -11.74
C SER A 28 1.36 -1.57 -10.63
N LYS A 29 1.59 -1.15 -9.37
CA LYS A 29 1.70 -2.06 -8.23
C LYS A 29 0.38 -2.75 -7.88
N GLN A 30 -0.77 -2.09 -8.06
CA GLN A 30 -2.06 -2.76 -7.94
C GLN A 30 -2.19 -3.91 -8.94
N GLN A 31 -1.84 -3.69 -10.21
CA GLN A 31 -1.92 -4.72 -11.25
C GLN A 31 -0.96 -5.89 -10.99
N GLU A 32 0.25 -5.61 -10.48
CA GLU A 32 1.17 -6.65 -10.02
C GLU A 32 0.53 -7.52 -8.92
N CYS A 33 -0.08 -6.90 -7.90
CA CYS A 33 -0.73 -7.63 -6.81
C CYS A 33 -1.97 -8.39 -7.24
N PHE A 34 -2.79 -7.86 -8.17
CA PHE A 34 -3.93 -8.59 -8.72
C PHE A 34 -3.50 -9.89 -9.39
N LYS A 35 -2.41 -9.84 -10.19
CA LYS A 35 -1.86 -11.01 -10.88
C LYS A 35 -1.24 -12.01 -9.91
N GLU A 36 -0.42 -11.53 -8.97
CA GLU A 36 0.30 -12.36 -8.01
C GLU A 36 -0.66 -13.16 -7.10
N LEU A 37 -1.70 -12.48 -6.59
CA LEU A 37 -2.68 -13.08 -5.69
C LEU A 37 -3.84 -13.77 -6.42
N LYS A 38 -3.88 -13.69 -7.75
CA LYS A 38 -4.98 -14.23 -8.58
C LYS A 38 -6.35 -13.70 -8.14
N ILE A 39 -6.42 -12.39 -7.90
CA ILE A 39 -7.67 -11.74 -7.47
C ILE A 39 -8.70 -11.83 -8.59
N PRO A 40 -9.96 -12.24 -8.30
CA PRO A 40 -11.03 -12.24 -9.28
C PRO A 40 -11.19 -10.88 -9.96
N GLN A 41 -11.41 -10.89 -11.28
CA GLN A 41 -11.51 -9.66 -12.06
C GLN A 41 -12.59 -8.70 -11.53
N ALA A 42 -13.73 -9.23 -11.07
CA ALA A 42 -14.80 -8.41 -10.49
C ALA A 42 -14.35 -7.62 -9.25
N GLU A 43 -13.51 -8.21 -8.38
CA GLU A 43 -12.96 -7.54 -7.21
C GLU A 43 -11.89 -6.52 -7.62
N ALA A 44 -11.01 -6.89 -8.56
CA ALA A 44 -10.00 -5.98 -9.11
C ALA A 44 -10.62 -4.73 -9.74
N GLU A 45 -11.77 -4.88 -10.42
CA GLU A 45 -12.53 -3.76 -11.00
C GLU A 45 -13.16 -2.86 -9.94
N HIS A 46 -13.67 -3.41 -8.83
CA HIS A 46 -14.16 -2.60 -7.71
C HIS A 46 -13.04 -1.78 -7.09
N VAL A 47 -11.89 -2.40 -6.85
CA VAL A 47 -10.74 -1.77 -6.20
C VAL A 47 -10.13 -0.69 -7.07
N SER A 48 -10.04 -0.93 -8.39
CA SER A 48 -9.55 0.06 -9.36
C SER A 48 -10.46 1.30 -9.45
N LYS A 49 -11.70 1.20 -8.96
CA LYS A 49 -12.69 2.28 -8.89
C LYS A 49 -12.87 2.81 -7.47
N ASP A 50 -11.98 2.43 -6.55
CA ASP A 50 -12.05 2.77 -5.13
C ASP A 50 -13.42 2.44 -4.50
N LYS A 51 -14.03 1.33 -4.93
CA LYS A 51 -15.28 0.80 -4.39
C LYS A 51 -15.01 -0.29 -3.36
N LEU A 52 -15.86 -0.34 -2.35
CA LEU A 52 -15.87 -1.41 -1.35
C LEU A 52 -16.16 -2.77 -2.00
N VAL A 53 -15.39 -3.78 -1.60
CA VAL A 53 -15.66 -5.18 -1.90
C VAL A 53 -16.42 -5.76 -0.71
N SER A 54 -17.72 -6.00 -0.86
CA SER A 54 -18.61 -6.38 0.25
C SER A 54 -18.35 -7.78 0.80
N VAL A 55 -17.90 -8.71 -0.05
CA VAL A 55 -17.53 -10.08 0.32
C VAL A 55 -16.15 -10.34 -0.26
N PRO A 56 -15.08 -9.99 0.46
CA PRO A 56 -13.72 -10.15 -0.05
C PRO A 56 -13.35 -11.63 -0.13
N SER A 57 -12.81 -12.05 -1.26
CA SER A 57 -12.13 -13.35 -1.37
C SER A 57 -10.92 -13.43 -0.43
N GLU A 58 -10.50 -14.64 -0.07
CA GLU A 58 -9.25 -14.86 0.69
C GLU A 58 -8.02 -14.19 0.06
N PRO A 59 -7.74 -14.32 -1.26
CA PRO A 59 -6.62 -13.61 -1.87
C PRO A 59 -6.78 -12.08 -1.80
N PHE A 60 -8.01 -11.57 -1.79
CA PHE A 60 -8.24 -10.13 -1.65
C PHE A 60 -7.87 -9.57 -0.28
N LYS A 61 -8.03 -10.35 0.80
CA LYS A 61 -7.56 -9.91 2.12
C LYS A 61 -6.05 -9.64 2.13
N CYS A 62 -5.27 -10.37 1.34
CA CYS A 62 -3.84 -10.13 1.18
C CYS A 62 -3.46 -8.99 0.22
N PHE A 63 -4.43 -8.39 -0.49
CA PHE A 63 -4.15 -7.38 -1.52
C PHE A 63 -3.38 -6.17 -0.98
N HIS A 64 -3.87 -5.57 0.11
CA HIS A 64 -3.26 -4.38 0.67
C HIS A 64 -1.90 -4.68 1.30
N ASN A 65 -1.70 -5.88 1.86
CA ASN A 65 -0.39 -6.33 2.33
C ASN A 65 0.64 -6.40 1.19
N CYS A 66 0.26 -7.01 0.05
CA CYS A 66 1.08 -7.04 -1.15
C CYS A 66 1.40 -5.61 -1.64
N LEU A 67 0.39 -4.75 -1.72
CA LEU A 67 0.54 -3.40 -2.23
C LEU A 67 1.45 -2.55 -1.34
N TYR A 68 1.26 -2.59 -0.02
CA TYR A 68 2.08 -1.86 0.94
C TYR A 68 3.53 -2.31 0.92
N THR A 69 3.76 -3.62 0.74
CA THR A 69 5.11 -4.18 0.57
C THR A 69 5.79 -3.59 -0.66
N LYS A 70 5.12 -3.62 -1.82
CA LYS A 70 5.70 -3.12 -3.09
C LYS A 70 5.86 -1.60 -3.14
N LEU A 71 5.11 -0.87 -2.32
CA LEU A 71 5.19 0.58 -2.20
C LEU A 71 6.10 1.06 -1.06
N GLY A 72 6.69 0.14 -0.27
CA GLY A 72 7.57 0.51 0.85
C GLY A 72 6.82 1.21 2.00
N LEU A 73 5.54 0.87 2.21
CA LEU A 73 4.70 1.45 3.26
C LEU A 73 4.87 0.77 4.62
N PHE A 74 5.77 -0.20 4.72
CA PHE A 74 6.14 -0.86 5.96
C PHE A 74 7.51 -0.38 6.46
N ALA A 75 7.69 -0.34 7.77
CA ALA A 75 8.95 -0.10 8.45
C ALA A 75 9.12 -1.12 9.57
N LYS A 76 10.15 -1.98 9.49
CA LYS A 76 10.46 -3.02 10.49
C LYS A 76 9.23 -3.88 10.85
N ASP A 77 8.57 -4.42 9.83
CA ASP A 77 7.39 -5.28 9.96
C ASP A 77 6.21 -4.61 10.70
N LYS A 78 6.06 -3.29 10.51
CA LYS A 78 4.94 -2.48 10.99
C LYS A 78 4.53 -1.47 9.94
N ILE A 79 3.32 -0.93 10.07
CA ILE A 79 2.82 0.13 9.20
C ILE A 79 3.66 1.40 9.40
N ASN A 80 4.27 1.90 8.33
CA ASN A 80 5.01 3.15 8.36
C ASN A 80 4.04 4.33 8.16
N VAL A 81 3.48 4.84 9.27
CA VAL A 81 2.53 5.96 9.24
C VAL A 81 3.05 7.17 8.47
N ALA A 82 4.36 7.45 8.54
CA ALA A 82 4.96 8.59 7.81
C ALA A 82 4.91 8.41 6.29
N ALA A 83 5.02 7.17 5.79
CA ALA A 83 4.88 6.85 4.37
C ALA A 83 3.41 6.71 3.94
N VAL A 84 2.54 6.24 4.85
CA VAL A 84 1.09 6.11 4.57
C VAL A 84 0.40 7.46 4.42
N ILE A 85 0.80 8.51 5.16
CA ILE A 85 0.20 9.85 5.04
C ILE A 85 0.25 10.40 3.60
N PRO A 86 1.42 10.52 2.94
CA PRO A 86 1.49 11.03 1.57
C PRO A 86 0.82 10.10 0.57
N PHE A 87 0.88 8.77 0.78
CA PHE A 87 0.16 7.80 -0.03
C PHE A 87 -1.37 8.00 0.05
N ALA A 88 -1.92 8.10 1.26
CA ALA A 88 -3.34 8.32 1.49
C ALA A 88 -3.79 9.68 0.93
N HIS A 89 -2.98 10.73 1.06
CA HIS A 89 -3.29 12.03 0.46
C HIS A 89 -3.28 11.99 -1.07
N MET A 90 -2.38 11.23 -1.67
CA MET A 90 -2.34 11.05 -3.12
C MET A 90 -3.58 10.30 -3.63
N ARG A 91 -4.00 9.23 -2.93
CA ARG A 91 -5.21 8.45 -3.28
C ARG A 91 -6.51 9.21 -2.99
N PHE A 92 -6.57 9.94 -1.89
CA PHE A 92 -7.74 10.68 -1.40
C PHE A 92 -7.47 12.18 -1.38
N SER A 93 -7.11 12.76 -2.52
CA SER A 93 -6.70 14.18 -2.63
C SER A 93 -7.75 15.19 -2.17
N LYS A 94 -9.01 14.78 -2.02
CA LYS A 94 -10.11 15.60 -1.49
C LYS A 94 -10.19 15.60 0.04
N VAL A 95 -9.51 14.68 0.72
CA VAL A 95 -9.51 14.56 2.17
C VAL A 95 -8.35 15.39 2.74
N PRO A 96 -8.60 16.33 3.66
CA PRO A 96 -7.53 17.11 4.29
C PRO A 96 -6.49 16.22 4.99
N VAL A 97 -5.20 16.58 4.91
CA VAL A 97 -4.10 15.85 5.56
C VAL A 97 -4.37 15.61 7.05
N ASP A 98 -4.94 16.60 7.75
CA ASP A 98 -5.21 16.47 9.19
C ASP A 98 -6.33 15.46 9.48
N ALA A 99 -7.31 15.31 8.59
CA ALA A 99 -8.32 14.27 8.69
C ALA A 99 -7.70 12.88 8.47
N ILE A 100 -6.77 12.75 7.50
CA ILE A 100 -5.99 11.53 7.28
C ILE A 100 -5.20 11.17 8.55
N LYS A 101 -4.41 12.10 9.10
CA LYS A 101 -3.63 11.88 10.34
C LYS A 101 -4.51 11.47 11.51
N LYS A 102 -5.65 12.14 11.71
CA LYS A 102 -6.62 11.80 12.75
C LYS A 102 -7.13 10.36 12.59
N LYS A 103 -7.38 9.92 11.36
CA LYS A 103 -7.85 8.56 11.08
C LYS A 103 -6.78 7.51 11.26
N LEU A 104 -5.55 7.77 10.84
CA LEU A 104 -4.41 6.89 11.11
C LEU A 104 -4.21 6.67 12.61
N LYS A 105 -4.45 7.71 13.44
CA LYS A 105 -4.41 7.59 14.90
C LYS A 105 -5.55 6.72 15.46
N ILE A 106 -6.75 6.81 14.88
CA ILE A 106 -7.92 6.02 15.32
C ILE A 106 -7.76 4.55 14.93
N CYS A 107 -7.31 4.28 13.71
CA CYS A 107 -7.09 2.94 13.16
C CYS A 107 -5.68 2.40 13.48
N ASN A 108 -5.01 2.95 14.50
CA ASN A 108 -3.62 2.62 14.79
C ASN A 108 -3.46 1.12 15.01
N GLU A 109 -2.52 0.52 14.27
CA GLU A 109 -2.24 -0.90 14.34
C GLU A 109 -0.79 -1.12 14.76
N THR A 110 -0.58 -1.97 15.76
CA THR A 110 0.74 -2.25 16.35
C THR A 110 1.13 -3.72 16.27
N SER A 111 0.21 -4.55 15.79
CA SER A 111 0.38 -5.98 15.57
C SER A 111 1.38 -6.23 14.43
N PRO A 112 2.02 -7.42 14.42
CA PRO A 112 2.81 -7.86 13.27
C PRO A 112 2.00 -7.80 11.97
N ILE A 113 2.67 -7.47 10.87
CA ILE A 113 2.03 -7.40 9.56
C ILE A 113 1.61 -8.80 9.10
N THR A 114 0.28 -9.02 9.05
CA THR A 114 -0.36 -10.13 8.33
C THR A 114 -1.37 -9.58 7.33
N CYS A 115 -1.87 -10.44 6.43
CA CYS A 115 -2.91 -10.04 5.49
C CYS A 115 -4.17 -9.52 6.21
N GLU A 116 -4.61 -10.22 7.25
CA GLU A 116 -5.78 -9.89 8.05
C GLU A 116 -5.59 -8.55 8.76
N VAL A 117 -4.44 -8.36 9.41
CA VAL A 117 -4.12 -7.11 10.12
C VAL A 117 -4.13 -5.92 9.17
N VAL A 118 -3.54 -6.04 7.98
CA VAL A 118 -3.52 -4.95 6.99
C VAL A 118 -4.91 -4.74 6.38
N PHE A 119 -5.69 -5.80 6.19
CA PHE A 119 -7.07 -5.72 5.70
C PHE A 119 -7.99 -4.99 6.68
N ASP A 120 -7.90 -5.31 7.97
CA ASP A 120 -8.69 -4.67 9.03
C ASP A 120 -8.30 -3.20 9.18
N TYR A 121 -7.00 -2.90 9.09
CA TYR A 121 -6.47 -1.55 9.06
C TYR A 121 -7.06 -0.72 7.90
N GLU A 122 -7.00 -1.24 6.67
CA GLU A 122 -7.55 -0.57 5.48
C GLU A 122 -9.07 -0.46 5.53
N THR A 123 -9.76 -1.43 6.11
CA THR A 123 -11.21 -1.35 6.32
C THR A 123 -11.56 -0.21 7.28
N CYS A 124 -10.82 -0.07 8.39
CA CYS A 124 -11.00 1.04 9.32
C CYS A 124 -10.75 2.41 8.65
N LEU A 125 -9.71 2.52 7.82
CA LEU A 125 -9.40 3.74 7.07
C LEU A 125 -10.44 4.04 5.99
N GLY A 126 -10.77 3.07 5.14
CA GLY A 126 -11.66 3.22 3.99
C GLY A 126 -13.06 3.67 4.38
N ILE A 127 -13.66 3.10 5.44
CA ILE A 127 -14.96 3.56 5.96
C ILE A 127 -14.95 5.05 6.32
N SER A 128 -13.78 5.56 6.71
CA SER A 128 -13.60 6.93 7.19
C SER A 128 -13.10 7.90 6.14
N LEU A 129 -12.44 7.43 5.09
CA LEU A 129 -11.87 8.25 4.01
C LEU A 129 -12.80 8.37 2.79
N HIS A 130 -13.82 7.50 2.69
CA HIS A 130 -14.86 7.52 1.66
C HIS A 130 -16.16 8.25 2.06
N LYS A 131 -16.27 8.71 3.31
CA LYS A 131 -17.39 9.53 3.81
C LYS A 131 -17.06 11.00 3.69
#